data_AF-A0A2J8F1V8-F1
#
_entry.id   AF-A0A2J8F1V8-F1
#
_cell.length_a   1.000
_cell.length_b   1.000
_cell.length_c   1.000
_cell.angle_alpha   90.00
_cell.angle_beta   90.00
_cell.angle_gamma   90.00
#
_symmetry.space_group_name_H-M   'P 1'
#
loop_
_entity.id
_entity.type
_entity.pdbx_description
1 polymer ?
#
loop_
_entity_poly.entity_id
_entity_poly.type
_entity_poly.pdbx_seq_one_letter_code
_entity_poly.pdbx_strand_id
1 'polypeptide(L)'
;MSARLSPGGALLRSSRLFSVPKPIPGPSAASEDAGYEISLRRPTGTSPYPTHQSITTPESSRSQGDWGLKRNLPLKKTTKSSTPSIHVKHLDSIEKITDYSSSSQHSITLQKFQELNLPLTVPTLPNRYRAVSLGTTSVFEDDHDVTAVGGTGSDKRWKFEGPWLAGLTEGQFENYVQKTVRNRRQEFQAFLRTRLASDLTAARQQAALDKAIEAPAPVVAKDVTEDQLTEYIRKLRSDRVTLFALISEFLDLAPLNPPSAIANMSAGTRIESKSPNPYAERGPPITHPSGGLSYIRTNAHAENHPLYGPQANPSPVLARIMIPRQMSKPAKLGVAGFITDTPQGDSAFNYRSYRGGKARVSGIATFDPEIMGGSKCYVEPVSANINSAGKLVLKVDEASEEAQMIKKELIGKAEIYNNKNPNAHALESEPRTHSQRLGGYRSSPLGRRDGSPLIRRQPKPGKVQTGSSQSYGLDK
;
A
#
# COMPACT_ATOMS: atom_id res chain seq x y z
N MET A 1 21.82 34.33 -27.52
CA MET A 1 23.02 34.29 -26.67
C MET A 1 22.59 33.95 -25.26
N SER A 2 23.07 32.83 -24.69
CA SER A 2 22.80 32.48 -23.29
C SER A 2 23.59 33.43 -22.40
N ALA A 3 22.90 34.28 -21.62
CA ALA A 3 23.57 35.14 -20.64
C ALA A 3 24.32 34.24 -19.64
N ARG A 4 25.65 34.36 -19.59
CA ARG A 4 26.46 33.64 -18.60
C ARG A 4 25.99 34.07 -17.21
N LEU A 5 25.54 33.11 -16.41
CA LEU A 5 25.12 33.33 -15.02
C LEU A 5 26.25 34.02 -14.23
N SER A 6 25.90 34.96 -13.35
CA SER A 6 26.88 35.56 -12.45
C SER A 6 27.48 34.49 -11.51
N PRO A 7 28.73 34.68 -11.02
CA PRO A 7 29.35 33.73 -10.10
C PRO A 7 28.47 33.44 -8.85
N GLY A 8 27.83 34.47 -8.29
CA GLY A 8 26.89 34.31 -7.17
C GLY A 8 25.64 33.51 -7.55
N GLY A 9 25.09 33.73 -8.75
CA GLY A 9 23.95 32.96 -9.26
C GLY A 9 24.29 31.49 -9.47
N ALA A 10 25.51 31.18 -9.91
CA ALA A 10 26.00 29.80 -10.04
C ALA A 10 26.06 29.09 -8.68
N LEU A 11 26.59 29.76 -7.64
CA LEU A 11 26.65 29.21 -6.28
C LEU A 11 25.27 28.97 -5.66
N LEU A 12 24.33 29.90 -5.86
CA LEU A 12 22.95 29.73 -5.37
C LEU A 12 22.27 28.53 -6.02
N ARG A 13 22.49 28.31 -7.32
CA ARG A 13 21.92 27.16 -8.05
C ARG A 13 22.38 25.82 -7.50
N SER A 14 23.64 25.71 -7.07
CA SER A 14 24.19 24.50 -6.45
C SER A 14 24.03 24.44 -4.93
N SER A 15 23.38 25.43 -4.32
CA SER A 15 23.23 25.49 -2.86
C SER A 15 22.26 24.42 -2.34
N ARG A 16 22.45 24.00 -1.08
CA ARG A 16 21.59 23.00 -0.43
C ARG A 16 20.14 23.48 -0.28
N LEU A 17 19.94 24.78 -0.02
CA LEU A 17 18.60 25.36 0.11
C LEU A 17 17.82 25.31 -1.23
N PHE A 18 18.49 25.52 -2.36
CA PHE A 18 17.88 25.42 -3.69
C PHE A 18 17.66 23.97 -4.14
N SER A 19 18.29 23.01 -3.45
CA SER A 19 18.08 21.58 -3.66
C SER A 19 16.84 21.04 -2.92
N VAL A 20 16.22 21.84 -2.04
CA VAL A 20 14.98 21.46 -1.35
C VAL A 20 13.84 21.41 -2.37
N PRO A 21 13.17 20.26 -2.54
CA PRO A 21 12.11 20.13 -3.53
C PRO A 21 10.90 20.98 -3.15
N LYS A 22 10.17 21.45 -4.16
CA LYS A 22 8.84 22.04 -3.95
C LYS A 22 7.93 20.98 -3.33
N PRO A 23 7.03 21.36 -2.40
CA PRO A 23 6.13 20.41 -1.78
C PRO A 23 5.25 19.74 -2.84
N ILE A 24 5.18 18.42 -2.79
CA ILE A 24 4.32 17.64 -3.68
C ILE A 24 2.85 17.79 -3.26
N PRO A 25 1.89 17.62 -4.18
CA PRO A 25 0.47 17.66 -3.83
C PRO A 25 0.16 16.63 -2.73
N GLY A 26 -0.62 17.06 -1.73
CA GLY A 26 -1.08 16.17 -0.68
C GLY A 26 -1.96 15.03 -1.21
N PRO A 27 -2.26 14.02 -0.38
CA PRO A 27 -3.18 12.96 -0.74
C PRO A 27 -4.49 13.57 -1.23
N SER A 28 -4.81 13.34 -2.51
CA SER A 28 -6.01 13.89 -3.11
C SER A 28 -7.23 13.35 -2.37
N ALA A 29 -8.11 14.25 -1.94
CA ALA A 29 -9.44 13.90 -1.43
C ALA A 29 -10.35 13.29 -2.53
N ALA A 30 -9.85 13.15 -3.76
CA ALA A 30 -10.58 12.63 -4.92
C ALA A 30 -10.77 11.10 -4.92
N SER A 31 -10.26 10.35 -3.95
CA SER A 31 -10.72 8.97 -3.77
C SER A 31 -12.07 8.99 -3.03
N GLU A 32 -13.13 8.60 -3.72
CA GLU A 32 -14.54 8.55 -3.27
C GLU A 32 -14.78 7.83 -1.92
N ASP A 33 -13.78 7.11 -1.39
CA ASP A 33 -13.79 6.50 -0.06
C ASP A 33 -13.73 7.51 1.11
N ALA A 34 -13.43 8.78 0.86
CA ALA A 34 -13.56 9.82 1.86
C ALA A 34 -15.01 10.32 1.88
N GLY A 35 -15.84 9.65 2.68
CA GLY A 35 -17.17 10.12 3.03
C GLY A 35 -17.16 11.63 3.33
N TYR A 36 -18.17 12.30 2.80
CA TYR A 36 -18.42 13.74 2.72
C TYR A 36 -18.24 14.55 4.04
N GLU A 37 -17.98 13.90 5.18
CA GLU A 37 -17.78 14.56 6.48
C GLU A 37 -16.32 14.86 6.87
N ILE A 38 -15.30 14.21 6.29
CA ILE A 38 -13.90 14.38 6.76
C ILE A 38 -13.16 15.53 6.05
N SER A 39 -13.68 16.02 4.93
CA SER A 39 -13.05 17.10 4.13
C SER A 39 -13.33 18.52 4.66
N LEU A 40 -14.15 18.67 5.71
CA LEU A 40 -14.45 19.95 6.33
C LEU A 40 -13.33 20.37 7.30
N ARG A 41 -12.33 21.02 6.70
CA ARG A 41 -11.51 22.13 7.23
C ARG A 41 -10.28 21.87 8.10
N ARG A 42 -10.00 20.70 8.67
CA ARG A 42 -8.67 20.43 9.31
C ARG A 42 -8.27 18.96 9.26
N PRO A 43 -7.38 18.52 8.36
CA PRO A 43 -6.75 17.21 8.51
C PRO A 43 -5.84 17.27 9.74
N THR A 44 -6.32 16.73 10.87
CA THR A 44 -5.55 16.62 12.12
C THR A 44 -4.69 15.36 12.16
N GLY A 45 -4.96 14.39 11.27
CA GLY A 45 -4.18 13.16 11.14
C GLY A 45 -2.94 13.31 10.26
N THR A 46 -1.95 12.45 10.50
CA THR A 46 -0.76 12.31 9.63
C THR A 46 -1.18 11.91 8.21
N SER A 47 -0.56 12.51 7.19
CA SER A 47 -0.79 12.14 5.79
C SER A 47 -0.29 10.71 5.50
N PRO A 48 -0.75 10.03 4.44
CA PRO A 48 -0.29 8.69 4.10
C PRO A 48 1.16 8.66 3.59
N TYR A 49 1.65 9.77 3.02
CA TYR A 49 3.01 9.96 2.54
C TYR A 49 3.51 11.38 2.86
N PRO A 50 4.84 11.59 2.96
CA PRO A 50 5.41 12.90 3.25
C PRO A 50 5.28 13.85 2.04
N THR A 51 4.88 15.10 2.27
CA THR A 51 4.78 16.12 1.22
C THR A 51 5.92 17.12 1.23
N HIS A 52 6.61 17.27 2.36
CA HIS A 52 7.75 18.17 2.56
C HIS A 52 9.02 17.36 2.86
N GLN A 53 10.17 17.90 2.44
CA GLN A 53 11.48 17.34 2.77
C GLN A 53 11.74 17.39 4.28
N SER A 54 12.24 16.27 4.82
CA SER A 54 12.75 16.22 6.18
C SER A 54 14.18 16.77 6.22
N ILE A 55 14.43 17.69 7.16
CA ILE A 55 15.73 18.34 7.36
C ILE A 55 16.23 17.96 8.77
N THR A 56 17.52 17.68 8.86
CA THR A 56 18.25 17.40 10.09
C THR A 56 19.46 18.33 10.19
N THR A 57 19.98 18.50 11.40
CA THR A 57 21.23 19.22 11.64
C THR A 57 22.13 18.50 12.63
N PRO A 58 23.45 18.77 12.60
CA PRO A 58 24.37 18.30 13.63
C PRO A 58 24.03 18.87 15.00
N GLU A 59 24.44 18.17 16.05
CA GLU A 59 24.14 18.53 17.44
C GLU A 59 24.65 19.92 17.83
N SER A 60 25.85 20.27 17.39
CA SER A 60 26.49 21.56 17.68
C SER A 60 25.71 22.76 17.14
N SER A 61 25.14 22.64 15.94
CA SER A 61 24.28 23.68 15.35
C SER A 61 22.90 23.67 15.99
N ARG A 62 22.38 22.49 16.32
CA ARG A 62 21.07 22.31 16.97
C ARG A 62 21.00 22.99 18.33
N SER A 63 22.06 22.93 19.14
CA SER A 63 22.11 23.63 20.43
C SER A 63 22.02 25.15 20.30
N GLN A 64 22.42 25.69 19.15
CA GLN A 64 22.31 27.13 18.82
C GLN A 64 21.01 27.48 18.08
N GLY A 65 20.22 26.47 17.72
CA GLY A 65 19.00 26.65 16.94
C GLY A 65 19.26 26.93 15.47
N ASP A 66 20.48 26.68 14.97
CA ASP A 66 20.81 26.85 13.55
C ASP A 66 20.41 25.61 12.75
N TRP A 67 19.61 25.85 11.71
CA TRP A 67 19.09 24.85 10.78
C TRP A 67 19.51 25.10 9.32
N GLY A 68 20.41 26.05 9.07
CA GLY A 68 20.74 26.50 7.72
C GLY A 68 19.56 27.17 7.00
N LEU A 69 18.64 27.74 7.78
CA LEU A 69 17.44 28.45 7.31
C LEU A 69 17.63 29.95 7.43
N LYS A 70 16.62 30.73 7.05
CA LYS A 70 16.65 32.20 7.14
C LYS A 70 16.89 32.72 8.56
N ARG A 71 16.49 31.96 9.59
CA ARG A 71 16.58 32.34 11.00
C ARG A 71 16.74 31.11 11.88
N ASN A 72 17.32 31.31 13.06
CA ASN A 72 17.43 30.26 14.06
C ASN A 72 16.06 29.89 14.62
N LEU A 73 15.84 28.60 14.86
CA LEU A 73 14.59 28.07 15.36
C LEU A 73 14.56 28.04 16.90
N PRO A 74 13.38 28.15 17.53
CA PRO A 74 13.24 28.06 18.98
C PRO A 74 13.75 26.73 19.57
N LEU A 75 14.68 26.81 20.52
CA LEU A 75 15.31 25.65 21.18
C LEU A 75 14.31 24.78 21.95
N LYS A 76 13.26 25.39 22.52
CA LYS A 76 12.23 24.70 23.33
C LYS A 76 11.60 23.49 22.61
N LYS A 77 11.41 23.58 21.30
CA LYS A 77 10.76 22.53 20.48
C LYS A 77 11.74 21.69 19.65
N THR A 78 12.98 22.13 19.49
CA THR A 78 13.93 21.55 18.53
C THR A 78 15.05 20.72 19.18
N THR A 79 15.37 20.94 20.45
CA THR A 79 16.53 20.30 21.11
C THR A 79 16.19 19.02 21.90
N LYS A 80 14.97 18.88 22.44
CA LYS A 80 14.63 17.80 23.38
C LYS A 80 14.41 16.41 22.76
N SER A 81 14.34 16.31 21.45
CA SER A 81 14.08 15.04 20.75
C SER A 81 15.38 14.28 20.50
N SER A 82 15.37 12.94 20.63
CA SER A 82 16.52 12.09 20.28
C SER A 82 16.79 12.06 18.77
N THR A 83 15.75 12.14 17.95
CA THR A 83 15.84 12.15 16.48
C THR A 83 15.32 13.49 15.95
N PRO A 84 16.14 14.55 15.96
CA PRO A 84 15.71 15.89 15.53
C PRO A 84 15.50 15.93 14.03
N SER A 85 14.23 15.94 13.61
CA SER A 85 13.88 16.20 12.23
C SER A 85 12.71 17.17 12.12
N ILE A 86 12.83 18.14 11.23
CA ILE A 86 11.80 19.13 10.92
C ILE A 86 11.46 19.09 9.44
N HIS A 87 10.31 19.67 9.10
CA HIS A 87 10.04 20.10 7.74
C HIS A 87 9.54 21.54 7.76
N VAL A 88 9.87 22.29 6.70
CA VAL A 88 9.56 23.71 6.57
C VAL A 88 8.44 23.88 5.56
N LYS A 89 7.38 24.60 5.96
CA LYS A 89 6.28 24.97 5.08
C LYS A 89 6.59 26.27 4.36
N HIS A 90 7.00 27.28 5.13
CA HIS A 90 7.40 28.58 4.63
C HIS A 90 8.70 29.01 5.30
N LEU A 91 9.70 29.34 4.49
CA LEU A 91 10.97 29.87 4.98
C LEU A 91 10.76 31.20 5.72
N ASP A 92 9.85 32.03 5.20
CA ASP A 92 9.40 33.27 5.82
C ASP A 92 7.89 33.45 5.59
N SER A 93 7.12 33.46 6.68
CA SER A 93 5.68 33.70 6.64
C SER A 93 5.36 35.21 6.74
N ILE A 94 4.09 35.56 6.54
CA ILE A 94 3.58 36.95 6.72
C ILE A 94 3.85 37.46 8.15
N GLU A 95 3.87 36.55 9.12
CA GLU A 95 4.16 36.82 10.53
C GLU A 95 5.66 37.00 10.81
N LYS A 96 6.51 36.99 9.77
CA LYS A 96 7.98 37.12 9.85
C LYS A 96 8.65 36.00 10.66
N ILE A 97 8.00 34.84 10.75
CA ILE A 97 8.53 33.62 11.36
C ILE A 97 8.76 32.54 10.30
N THR A 98 9.61 31.57 10.59
CA THR A 98 9.73 30.37 9.75
C THR A 98 8.66 29.40 10.21
N ASP A 99 7.75 29.03 9.31
CA ASP A 99 6.71 28.06 9.59
C ASP A 99 7.27 26.65 9.40
N TYR A 100 7.43 25.93 10.52
CA TYR A 100 8.01 24.60 10.56
C TYR A 100 7.20 23.68 11.49
N SER A 101 7.29 22.38 11.23
CA SER A 101 6.75 21.35 12.11
C SER A 101 7.69 20.15 12.17
N SER A 102 7.47 19.27 13.15
CA SER A 102 8.28 18.06 13.27
C SER A 102 7.99 17.12 12.10
N SER A 103 9.04 16.58 11.49
CA SER A 103 8.94 15.56 10.44
C SER A 103 9.15 14.13 10.96
N SER A 104 9.38 13.98 12.26
CA SER A 104 9.65 12.70 12.94
C SER A 104 8.59 11.63 12.64
N GLN A 105 7.35 12.07 12.44
CA GLN A 105 6.22 11.19 12.11
C GLN A 105 6.47 10.36 10.84
N HIS A 106 7.08 10.94 9.81
CA HIS A 106 7.36 10.23 8.56
C HIS A 106 8.77 9.63 8.54
N SER A 107 9.78 10.35 9.03
CA SER A 107 11.17 9.88 9.01
C SER A 107 11.37 8.62 9.86
N ILE A 108 10.80 8.58 11.07
CA ILE A 108 10.87 7.40 11.94
C ILE A 108 10.01 6.27 11.36
N THR A 109 8.86 6.58 10.75
CA THR A 109 8.02 5.55 10.12
C THR A 109 8.71 4.90 8.92
N LEU A 110 9.49 5.67 8.15
CA LEU A 110 10.35 5.12 7.09
C LEU A 110 11.41 4.18 7.67
N GLN A 111 12.10 4.59 8.73
CA GLN A 111 13.09 3.74 9.41
C GLN A 111 12.47 2.45 9.92
N LYS A 112 11.33 2.53 10.60
CA LYS A 112 10.57 1.37 11.08
C LYS A 112 10.17 0.42 9.96
N PHE A 113 9.83 0.94 8.77
CA PHE A 113 9.51 0.11 7.61
C PHE A 113 10.75 -0.59 7.05
N GLN A 114 11.87 0.12 6.97
CA GLN A 114 13.14 -0.43 6.49
C GLN A 114 13.65 -1.54 7.43
N GLU A 115 13.42 -1.41 8.74
CA GLU A 115 13.70 -2.45 9.73
C GLU A 115 12.87 -3.73 9.55
N LEU A 116 11.74 -3.68 8.81
CA LEU A 116 10.96 -4.89 8.50
C LEU A 116 11.60 -5.74 7.39
N ASN A 117 12.62 -5.22 6.68
CA ASN A 117 13.28 -5.88 5.55
C ASN A 117 12.33 -6.36 4.44
N LEU A 118 11.19 -5.67 4.26
CA LEU A 118 10.19 -6.06 3.27
C LEU A 118 10.48 -5.50 1.88
N PRO A 119 10.40 -6.33 0.82
CA PRO A 119 10.35 -5.86 -0.55
C PRO A 119 8.98 -5.29 -0.87
N LEU A 120 8.96 -4.38 -1.85
CA LEU A 120 7.73 -3.88 -2.44
C LEU A 120 7.44 -4.65 -3.72
N THR A 121 6.20 -5.10 -3.82
CA THR A 121 5.76 -6.05 -4.84
C THR A 121 4.63 -5.46 -5.67
N VAL A 122 4.55 -5.92 -6.92
CA VAL A 122 3.42 -5.57 -7.80
C VAL A 122 2.15 -6.22 -7.24
N PRO A 123 0.99 -5.53 -7.23
CA PRO A 123 -0.26 -6.13 -6.77
C PRO A 123 -0.59 -7.41 -7.53
N THR A 124 -0.73 -8.52 -6.81
CA THR A 124 -1.16 -9.79 -7.39
C THR A 124 -2.66 -9.71 -7.67
N LEU A 125 -3.05 -9.78 -8.95
CA LEU A 125 -4.45 -9.96 -9.32
C LEU A 125 -4.92 -11.31 -8.77
N PRO A 126 -6.08 -11.38 -8.08
CA PRO A 126 -6.65 -12.65 -7.63
C PRO A 126 -7.05 -13.44 -8.87
N ASN A 127 -6.18 -14.33 -9.33
CA ASN A 127 -6.42 -15.11 -10.52
C ASN A 127 -7.47 -16.17 -10.20
N ARG A 128 -8.74 -15.90 -10.53
CA ARG A 128 -9.86 -16.83 -10.30
C ARG A 128 -9.70 -18.17 -11.04
N TYR A 129 -8.75 -18.27 -11.98
CA TYR A 129 -8.61 -19.41 -12.89
C TYR A 129 -7.21 -20.08 -12.91
N ARG A 130 -6.20 -19.60 -12.17
CA ARG A 130 -4.93 -20.32 -12.03
C ARG A 130 -4.76 -20.89 -10.63
N ALA A 131 -4.68 -22.22 -10.55
CA ALA A 131 -4.36 -22.98 -9.33
C ALA A 131 -2.90 -22.81 -8.86
N VAL A 132 -2.05 -22.16 -9.68
CA VAL A 132 -0.66 -21.87 -9.34
C VAL A 132 -0.57 -20.42 -8.89
N SER A 133 -0.33 -20.21 -7.59
CA SER A 133 0.06 -18.92 -7.04
C SER A 133 1.38 -18.51 -7.70
N LEU A 134 1.30 -17.64 -8.71
CA LEU A 134 2.48 -16.94 -9.20
C LEU A 134 3.08 -16.20 -8.00
N GLY A 135 4.36 -16.43 -7.74
CA GLY A 135 5.08 -15.77 -6.66
C GLY A 135 4.96 -14.25 -6.76
N THR A 136 5.24 -13.56 -5.65
CA THR A 136 5.28 -12.10 -5.65
C THR A 136 6.39 -11.60 -6.56
N THR A 137 6.07 -10.70 -7.50
CA THR A 137 7.06 -10.07 -8.38
C THR A 137 7.56 -8.77 -7.78
N SER A 138 8.87 -8.51 -7.93
CA SER A 138 9.45 -7.25 -7.50
C SER A 138 8.93 -6.09 -8.34
N VAL A 139 8.94 -4.89 -7.77
CA VAL A 139 8.66 -3.67 -8.55
C VAL A 139 9.84 -3.29 -9.45
N PHE A 140 11.07 -3.63 -9.05
CA PHE A 140 12.30 -3.23 -9.74
C PHE A 140 12.76 -4.26 -10.78
N GLU A 141 11.81 -4.77 -11.55
CA GLU A 141 12.08 -5.67 -12.69
C GLU A 141 12.09 -4.87 -13.99
N ASP A 142 12.96 -5.25 -14.93
CA ASP A 142 13.11 -4.57 -16.22
C ASP A 142 11.83 -4.57 -17.06
N ASP A 143 10.93 -5.52 -16.80
CA ASP A 143 9.61 -5.63 -17.43
C ASP A 143 8.57 -4.65 -16.88
N HIS A 144 8.75 -4.18 -15.64
CA HIS A 144 7.74 -3.42 -14.89
C HIS A 144 8.18 -1.99 -14.60
N ASP A 145 9.45 -1.77 -14.25
CA ASP A 145 10.01 -0.43 -14.01
C ASP A 145 10.45 0.25 -15.31
N VAL A 146 9.50 0.43 -16.21
CA VAL A 146 9.70 1.11 -17.49
C VAL A 146 8.79 2.32 -17.57
N THR A 147 9.37 3.45 -17.96
CA THR A 147 8.64 4.71 -18.19
C THR A 147 8.68 5.16 -19.65
N ALA A 148 9.63 4.68 -20.45
CA ALA A 148 9.77 5.06 -21.85
C ALA A 148 8.64 4.48 -22.72
N VAL A 149 8.09 5.30 -23.61
CA VAL A 149 7.07 4.89 -24.60
C VAL A 149 7.76 4.12 -25.73
N GLY A 150 7.18 2.99 -26.16
CA GLY A 150 7.63 2.23 -27.34
C GLY A 150 8.69 1.16 -27.10
N GLY A 151 9.05 0.87 -25.84
CA GLY A 151 9.90 -0.26 -25.47
C GLY A 151 9.15 -1.60 -25.35
N THR A 152 9.90 -2.70 -25.27
CA THR A 152 9.36 -4.01 -24.87
C THR A 152 8.71 -3.88 -23.48
N GLY A 153 7.41 -4.20 -23.36
CA GLY A 153 6.68 -4.06 -22.09
C GLY A 153 5.89 -2.76 -21.90
N SER A 154 5.57 -2.04 -22.98
CA SER A 154 4.70 -0.84 -22.96
C SER A 154 3.40 -1.02 -22.17
N ASP A 155 2.86 -2.23 -22.16
CA ASP A 155 1.59 -2.58 -21.51
C ASP A 155 1.72 -2.75 -19.99
N LYS A 156 2.94 -2.99 -19.50
CA LYS A 156 3.28 -3.21 -18.08
C LYS A 156 3.81 -1.95 -17.39
N ARG A 157 3.94 -0.84 -18.12
CA ARG A 157 4.38 0.45 -17.57
C ARG A 157 3.48 0.88 -16.41
N TRP A 158 4.07 1.54 -15.44
CA TRP A 158 3.34 2.10 -14.30
C TRP A 158 3.05 3.60 -14.46
N LYS A 159 3.83 4.32 -15.28
CA LYS A 159 3.69 5.76 -15.52
C LYS A 159 3.09 6.02 -16.90
N PHE A 160 1.98 6.74 -16.90
CA PHE A 160 1.23 7.14 -18.09
C PHE A 160 1.07 8.67 -18.11
N GLU A 161 1.14 9.27 -19.29
CA GLU A 161 0.86 10.71 -19.46
C GLU A 161 -0.64 11.00 -19.40
N GLY A 162 -1.46 10.08 -19.93
CA GLY A 162 -2.91 10.17 -19.92
C GLY A 162 -3.51 9.88 -18.55
N PRO A 163 -4.67 10.47 -18.23
CA PRO A 163 -5.37 10.18 -16.99
C PRO A 163 -5.99 8.77 -17.02
N TRP A 164 -6.20 8.19 -15.85
CA TRP A 164 -6.99 6.98 -15.72
C TRP A 164 -8.49 7.30 -15.75
N LEU A 165 -9.15 6.98 -16.86
CA LEU A 165 -10.53 7.41 -17.14
C LEU A 165 -11.54 6.96 -16.07
N ALA A 166 -11.38 5.75 -15.52
CA ALA A 166 -12.30 5.22 -14.52
C ALA A 166 -12.18 5.90 -13.14
N GLY A 167 -11.11 6.65 -12.89
CA GLY A 167 -10.91 7.41 -11.65
C GLY A 167 -11.23 8.90 -11.76
N LEU A 168 -11.66 9.38 -12.93
CA LEU A 168 -12.04 10.78 -13.12
C LEU A 168 -13.50 11.00 -12.72
N THR A 169 -13.78 12.13 -12.07
CA THR A 169 -15.16 12.58 -11.91
C THR A 169 -15.72 13.08 -13.25
N GLU A 170 -17.05 13.11 -13.38
CA GLU A 170 -17.73 13.54 -14.61
C GLU A 170 -17.23 14.92 -15.09
N GLY A 171 -17.17 15.92 -14.21
CA GLY A 171 -16.67 17.26 -14.56
C GLY A 171 -15.19 17.29 -14.94
N GLN A 172 -14.35 16.42 -14.34
CA GLN A 172 -12.95 16.29 -14.74
C GLN A 172 -12.82 15.65 -16.12
N PHE A 173 -13.65 14.64 -16.40
CA PHE A 173 -13.69 13.97 -17.69
C PHE A 173 -14.14 14.93 -18.81
N GLU A 174 -15.22 15.69 -18.62
CA GLU A 174 -15.67 16.68 -19.60
C GLU A 174 -14.60 17.73 -19.89
N ASN A 175 -13.95 18.24 -18.85
CA ASN A 175 -12.87 19.20 -18.97
C ASN A 175 -11.66 18.62 -19.73
N TYR A 176 -11.32 17.36 -19.47
CA TYR A 176 -10.26 16.65 -20.20
C TYR A 176 -10.60 16.48 -21.68
N VAL A 177 -11.84 16.09 -22.00
CA VAL A 177 -12.29 15.94 -23.39
C VAL A 177 -12.27 17.29 -24.13
N GLN A 178 -12.77 18.36 -23.50
CA GLN A 178 -12.84 19.68 -24.10
C GLN A 178 -11.47 20.33 -24.30
N LYS A 179 -10.56 20.25 -23.32
CA LYS A 179 -9.26 20.93 -23.36
C LYS A 179 -8.17 20.12 -24.04
N THR A 180 -8.14 18.81 -23.81
CA THR A 180 -7.02 17.96 -24.25
C THR A 180 -7.38 17.17 -25.50
N VAL A 181 -8.49 16.42 -25.49
CA VAL A 181 -8.81 15.48 -26.58
C VAL A 181 -9.28 16.20 -27.84
N ARG A 182 -10.18 17.18 -27.72
CA ARG A 182 -10.78 17.87 -28.87
C ARG A 182 -9.76 18.60 -29.74
N ASN A 183 -8.71 19.13 -29.14
CA ASN A 183 -7.67 19.90 -29.82
C ASN A 183 -6.67 19.02 -30.59
N ARG A 184 -6.58 17.72 -30.29
CA ARG A 184 -5.59 16.79 -30.86
C ARG A 184 -6.12 15.95 -32.03
N ARG A 185 -7.25 16.35 -32.64
CA ARG A 185 -7.89 15.58 -33.74
C ARG A 185 -7.00 15.48 -34.99
N GLN A 186 -6.31 16.55 -35.36
CA GLN A 186 -5.45 16.56 -36.55
C GLN A 186 -4.20 15.69 -36.33
N GLU A 187 -3.60 15.77 -35.14
CA GLU A 187 -2.50 14.89 -34.72
C GLU A 187 -2.91 13.42 -34.77
N PHE A 188 -4.11 13.09 -34.29
CA PHE A 188 -4.62 11.72 -34.32
C PHE A 188 -4.81 11.22 -35.76
N GLN A 189 -5.30 12.05 -36.67
CA GLN A 189 -5.39 11.67 -38.09
C GLN A 189 -4.01 11.42 -38.70
N ALA A 190 -2.99 12.19 -38.33
CA ALA A 190 -1.61 11.93 -38.76
C ALA A 190 -1.09 10.59 -38.20
N PHE A 191 -1.39 10.28 -36.94
CA PHE A 191 -1.07 8.99 -36.32
C PHE A 191 -1.78 7.80 -37.00
N LEU A 192 -3.04 7.95 -37.39
CA LEU A 192 -3.73 6.90 -38.14
C LEU A 192 -3.12 6.70 -39.54
N ARG A 193 -2.64 7.76 -40.20
CA ARG A 193 -1.94 7.62 -41.50
C ARG A 193 -0.62 6.87 -41.36
N THR A 194 0.16 7.11 -40.30
CA THR A 194 1.41 6.38 -40.07
C THR A 194 1.15 4.89 -39.80
N ARG A 195 0.13 4.57 -39.00
CA ARG A 195 -0.29 3.19 -38.74
C ARG A 195 -0.84 2.48 -39.98
N LEU A 196 -1.68 3.15 -40.76
CA LEU A 196 -2.20 2.59 -42.01
C LEU A 196 -1.06 2.33 -43.01
N ALA A 197 -0.08 3.24 -43.11
CA ALA A 197 1.09 3.05 -43.94
C ALA A 197 1.94 1.85 -43.51
N SER A 198 2.11 1.62 -42.20
CA SER A 198 2.78 0.41 -41.69
C SER A 198 2.00 -0.86 -41.99
N ASP A 199 0.66 -0.84 -41.83
CA ASP A 199 -0.21 -1.99 -42.09
C ASP A 199 -0.19 -2.37 -43.58
N LEU A 200 -0.28 -1.37 -44.47
CA LEU A 200 -0.16 -1.59 -45.92
C LEU A 200 1.22 -2.12 -46.31
N THR A 201 2.28 -1.62 -45.68
CA THR A 201 3.65 -2.10 -45.92
C THR A 201 3.78 -3.56 -45.48
N ALA A 202 3.28 -3.91 -44.30
CA ALA A 202 3.30 -5.29 -43.79
C ALA A 202 2.48 -6.23 -44.69
N ALA A 203 1.29 -5.82 -45.13
CA ALA A 203 0.46 -6.61 -46.04
C ALA A 203 1.13 -6.83 -47.42
N ARG A 204 1.79 -5.79 -47.96
CA ARG A 204 2.55 -5.90 -49.22
C ARG A 204 3.78 -6.80 -49.07
N GLN A 205 4.49 -6.72 -47.94
CA GLN A 205 5.62 -7.60 -47.64
C GLN A 205 5.17 -9.04 -47.50
N GLN A 206 4.09 -9.31 -46.77
CA GLN A 206 3.54 -10.66 -46.63
C GLN A 206 3.09 -11.25 -47.97
N ALA A 207 2.36 -10.47 -48.79
CA ALA A 207 1.95 -10.91 -50.12
C ALA A 207 3.13 -11.12 -51.09
N ALA A 208 4.23 -10.39 -50.91
CA ALA A 208 5.46 -10.58 -51.68
C ALA A 208 6.18 -11.88 -51.27
N LEU A 209 6.24 -12.17 -49.95
CA LEU A 209 6.77 -13.44 -49.43
C LEU A 209 5.96 -14.64 -49.93
N ASP A 210 4.63 -14.56 -49.87
CA ASP A 210 3.74 -15.64 -50.34
C ASP A 210 3.88 -15.91 -51.84
N LYS A 211 4.23 -14.87 -52.62
CA LYS A 211 4.47 -14.95 -54.07
C LYS A 211 5.94 -15.16 -54.44
N ALA A 212 6.84 -15.25 -53.46
CA ALA A 212 8.29 -15.31 -53.64
C ALA A 212 8.87 -14.19 -54.54
N ILE A 213 8.30 -12.98 -54.46
CA ILE A 213 8.76 -11.79 -55.18
C ILE A 213 9.55 -10.90 -54.21
N GLU A 214 10.52 -10.14 -54.73
CA GLU A 214 11.31 -9.19 -53.94
C GLU A 214 10.42 -8.15 -53.22
N ALA A 215 10.81 -7.79 -51.99
CA ALA A 215 9.99 -6.98 -51.11
C ALA A 215 9.78 -5.56 -51.68
N PRO A 216 8.53 -5.09 -51.86
CA PRO A 216 8.25 -3.76 -52.39
C PRO A 216 8.65 -2.66 -51.40
N ALA A 217 8.90 -1.46 -51.94
CA ALA A 217 9.27 -0.28 -51.14
C ALA A 217 8.21 0.06 -50.07
N PRO A 218 8.64 0.50 -48.88
CA PRO A 218 7.73 0.82 -47.78
C PRO A 218 6.84 2.02 -48.11
N VAL A 219 5.55 1.92 -47.78
CA VAL A 219 4.59 3.03 -47.95
C VAL A 219 4.85 4.07 -46.88
N VAL A 220 4.99 5.34 -47.28
CA VAL A 220 5.16 6.43 -46.33
C VAL A 220 3.79 7.05 -46.01
N ALA A 221 3.64 7.62 -44.80
CA ALA A 221 2.39 8.24 -44.36
C ALA A 221 1.86 9.37 -45.27
N LYS A 222 2.70 9.93 -46.14
CA LYS A 222 2.33 10.96 -47.14
C LYS A 222 1.61 10.38 -48.35
N ASP A 223 1.79 9.08 -48.62
CA ASP A 223 1.25 8.41 -49.82
C ASP A 223 -0.16 7.83 -49.57
N VAL A 224 -0.65 7.95 -48.33
CA VAL A 224 -1.99 7.49 -47.93
C VAL A 224 -3.03 8.51 -48.38
N THR A 225 -3.96 8.08 -49.23
CA THR A 225 -5.05 8.94 -49.70
C THR A 225 -6.09 9.16 -48.60
N GLU A 226 -6.82 10.28 -48.69
CA GLU A 226 -7.87 10.60 -47.71
C GLU A 226 -9.01 9.58 -47.74
N ASP A 227 -9.34 9.04 -48.92
CA ASP A 227 -10.35 7.99 -49.08
C ASP A 227 -9.98 6.72 -48.30
N GLN A 228 -8.72 6.26 -48.43
CA GLN A 228 -8.22 5.10 -47.69
C GLN A 228 -8.31 5.31 -46.17
N LEU A 229 -8.00 6.53 -45.70
CA LEU A 229 -8.12 6.87 -44.28
C LEU A 229 -9.59 6.83 -43.81
N THR A 230 -10.53 7.35 -44.61
CA THR A 230 -11.95 7.34 -44.22
C THR A 230 -12.53 5.92 -44.18
N GLU A 231 -12.16 5.06 -45.11
CA GLU A 231 -12.53 3.63 -45.07
C GLU A 231 -11.93 2.92 -43.87
N TYR A 232 -10.67 3.20 -43.55
CA TYR A 232 -10.02 2.65 -42.35
C TYR A 232 -10.75 3.06 -41.07
N ILE A 233 -11.15 4.34 -40.95
CA ILE A 233 -11.96 4.81 -39.82
C ILE A 233 -13.32 4.08 -39.77
N ARG A 234 -13.96 3.82 -40.92
CA ARG A 234 -15.22 3.04 -40.95
C ARG A 234 -15.01 1.60 -40.45
N LYS A 235 -13.91 0.94 -40.83
CA LYS A 235 -13.54 -0.40 -40.32
C LYS A 235 -13.26 -0.38 -38.81
N LEU A 236 -12.58 0.64 -38.31
CA LEU A 236 -12.34 0.81 -36.88
C LEU A 236 -13.62 1.10 -36.08
N ARG A 237 -14.66 1.68 -36.69
CA ARG A 237 -15.96 1.86 -36.01
C ARG A 237 -16.67 0.53 -35.73
N SER A 238 -16.50 -0.47 -36.59
CA SER A 238 -17.00 -1.82 -36.32
C SER A 238 -16.16 -2.53 -35.25
N ASP A 239 -14.85 -2.33 -35.26
CA ASP A 239 -13.95 -2.94 -34.29
C ASP A 239 -13.56 -1.97 -33.17
N ARG A 240 -14.43 -1.90 -32.16
CA ARG A 240 -14.26 -0.98 -31.02
C ARG A 240 -13.01 -1.29 -30.19
N VAL A 241 -12.53 -2.54 -30.18
CA VAL A 241 -11.40 -2.95 -29.35
C VAL A 241 -10.10 -2.41 -29.93
N THR A 242 -9.88 -2.61 -31.22
CA THR A 242 -8.69 -2.07 -31.90
C THR A 242 -8.72 -0.54 -31.94
N LEU A 243 -9.88 0.06 -32.11
CA LEU A 243 -10.03 1.52 -31.99
C LEU A 243 -9.63 2.02 -30.59
N PHE A 244 -10.09 1.36 -29.53
CA PHE A 244 -9.71 1.73 -28.16
C PHE A 244 -8.20 1.57 -27.94
N ALA A 245 -7.60 0.49 -28.42
CA ALA A 245 -6.16 0.28 -28.33
C ALA A 245 -5.37 1.42 -28.99
N LEU A 246 -5.75 1.82 -30.22
CA LEU A 246 -5.10 2.93 -30.94
C LEU A 246 -5.30 4.28 -30.24
N ILE A 247 -6.49 4.53 -29.69
CA ILE A 247 -6.75 5.76 -28.90
C ILE A 247 -5.92 5.75 -27.62
N SER A 248 -5.84 4.60 -26.94
CA SER A 248 -5.07 4.45 -25.70
C SER A 248 -3.58 4.64 -25.92
N GLU A 249 -3.04 4.18 -27.06
CA GLU A 249 -1.65 4.41 -27.45
C GLU A 249 -1.40 5.90 -27.74
N PHE A 250 -2.28 6.54 -28.51
CA PHE A 250 -2.11 7.95 -28.91
C PHE A 250 -2.24 8.94 -27.74
N LEU A 251 -3.17 8.68 -26.83
CA LEU A 251 -3.40 9.49 -25.64
C LEU A 251 -2.58 9.01 -24.42
N ASP A 252 -1.75 7.98 -24.59
CA ASP A 252 -0.99 7.29 -23.54
C ASP A 252 -1.85 7.02 -22.30
N LEU A 253 -3.04 6.45 -22.51
CA LEU A 253 -3.99 6.14 -21.44
C LEU A 253 -3.56 4.87 -20.71
N ALA A 254 -3.80 4.87 -19.40
CA ALA A 254 -3.64 3.67 -18.61
C ALA A 254 -4.60 2.56 -19.07
N PRO A 255 -4.15 1.29 -19.10
CA PRO A 255 -4.97 0.19 -19.59
C PRO A 255 -6.19 -0.01 -18.71
N LEU A 256 -7.34 -0.16 -19.36
CA LEU A 256 -8.59 -0.56 -18.75
C LEU A 256 -8.82 -2.03 -19.07
N ASN A 257 -9.33 -2.79 -18.10
CA ASN A 257 -9.86 -4.11 -18.42
C ASN A 257 -11.08 -3.92 -19.33
N PRO A 258 -11.13 -4.56 -20.51
CA PRO A 258 -12.33 -4.49 -21.34
C PRO A 258 -13.51 -5.04 -20.52
N PRO A 259 -14.68 -4.38 -20.54
CA PRO A 259 -15.83 -4.88 -19.82
C PRO A 259 -16.18 -6.29 -20.32
N SER A 260 -16.47 -7.20 -19.40
CA SER A 260 -16.80 -8.61 -19.68
C SER A 260 -17.95 -8.79 -20.68
N ALA A 261 -18.83 -7.80 -20.81
CA ALA A 261 -19.89 -7.75 -21.83
C ALA A 261 -19.35 -7.68 -23.27
N ILE A 262 -18.18 -7.07 -23.52
CA ILE A 262 -17.56 -7.00 -24.86
C ILE A 262 -16.78 -8.29 -25.16
N ALA A 263 -16.14 -8.88 -24.14
CA ALA A 263 -15.42 -10.15 -24.29
C ALA A 263 -16.34 -11.33 -24.67
N ASN A 264 -17.62 -11.25 -24.33
CA ASN A 264 -18.62 -12.27 -24.66
C ASN A 264 -19.32 -12.05 -26.02
N MET A 265 -19.13 -10.89 -26.66
CA MET A 265 -19.82 -10.52 -27.91
C MET A 265 -18.97 -10.78 -29.17
N SER A 266 -17.65 -10.93 -29.05
CA SER A 266 -16.80 -11.39 -30.15
C SER A 266 -16.80 -12.91 -30.21
N ALA A 267 -17.71 -13.48 -30.98
CA ALA A 267 -17.70 -14.90 -31.31
C ALA A 267 -16.35 -15.28 -31.95
N GLY A 268 -15.53 -16.05 -31.22
CA GLY A 268 -14.36 -16.76 -31.75
C GLY A 268 -12.98 -16.25 -31.33
N THR A 269 -12.83 -14.97 -30.95
CA THR A 269 -11.52 -14.42 -30.54
C THR A 269 -11.57 -14.10 -29.05
N ARG A 270 -11.10 -15.03 -28.22
CA ARG A 270 -10.77 -14.74 -26.84
C ARG A 270 -9.64 -13.70 -26.89
N ILE A 271 -9.96 -12.43 -26.65
CA ILE A 271 -8.96 -11.38 -26.49
C ILE A 271 -8.27 -11.67 -25.15
N GLU A 272 -7.35 -12.63 -25.17
CA GLU A 272 -6.37 -12.80 -24.12
C GLU A 272 -5.47 -11.57 -24.23
N SER A 273 -5.71 -10.57 -23.39
CA SER A 273 -4.68 -9.57 -23.13
C SER A 273 -3.43 -10.35 -22.72
N LYS A 274 -2.37 -10.27 -23.54
CA LYS A 274 -1.16 -11.11 -23.44
C LYS A 274 -0.50 -11.04 -22.05
N SER A 275 -0.84 -10.05 -21.23
CA SER A 275 -0.80 -10.11 -19.77
C SER A 275 -1.80 -9.11 -19.19
N PRO A 276 -2.67 -9.46 -18.23
CA PRO A 276 -3.51 -8.47 -17.57
C PRO A 276 -2.61 -7.48 -16.80
N ASN A 277 -2.71 -6.18 -17.11
CA ASN A 277 -1.97 -5.18 -16.34
C ASN A 277 -2.48 -5.23 -14.89
N PRO A 278 -1.59 -5.38 -13.88
CA PRO A 278 -1.97 -5.49 -12.46
C PRO A 278 -2.74 -4.28 -11.95
N TYR A 279 -2.59 -3.13 -12.60
CA TYR A 279 -3.19 -1.86 -12.23
C TYR A 279 -4.50 -1.56 -12.98
N ALA A 280 -4.99 -2.46 -13.83
CA ALA A 280 -6.17 -2.19 -14.64
C ALA A 280 -7.48 -2.01 -13.83
N GLU A 281 -7.59 -2.65 -12.66
CA GLU A 281 -8.80 -2.56 -11.81
C GLU A 281 -8.85 -1.30 -10.95
N ARG A 282 -7.73 -0.93 -10.32
CA ARG A 282 -7.65 0.18 -9.36
C ARG A 282 -6.98 1.44 -9.91
N GLY A 283 -6.50 1.37 -11.15
CA GLY A 283 -5.70 2.39 -11.79
C GLY A 283 -4.21 2.26 -11.50
N PRO A 284 -3.36 2.86 -12.36
CA PRO A 284 -1.93 2.95 -12.13
C PRO A 284 -1.62 3.75 -10.85
N PRO A 285 -0.50 3.48 -10.19
CA PRO A 285 -0.06 4.27 -9.04
C PRO A 285 0.32 5.69 -9.45
N ILE A 286 -0.09 6.67 -8.64
CA ILE A 286 0.28 8.09 -8.82
C ILE A 286 1.79 8.36 -8.69
N THR A 287 2.53 7.41 -8.13
CA THR A 287 3.97 7.45 -7.90
C THR A 287 4.57 6.11 -8.31
N HIS A 288 5.90 5.99 -8.29
CA HIS A 288 6.57 4.72 -8.52
C HIS A 288 5.99 3.63 -7.60
N PRO A 289 5.80 2.37 -8.01
CA PRO A 289 5.12 1.37 -7.18
C PRO A 289 5.86 1.01 -5.88
N SER A 290 7.13 1.43 -5.72
CA SER A 290 7.88 1.38 -4.45
C SER A 290 7.69 2.61 -3.56
N GLY A 291 7.21 3.73 -4.09
CA GLY A 291 7.02 4.98 -3.36
C GLY A 291 8.28 5.54 -2.69
N GLY A 292 9.46 5.01 -3.04
CA GLY A 292 10.72 5.32 -2.36
C GLY A 292 10.81 4.83 -0.91
N LEU A 293 9.99 3.85 -0.49
CA LEU A 293 10.00 3.34 0.89
C LEU A 293 11.07 2.26 1.12
N SER A 294 11.15 1.29 0.19
CA SER A 294 12.13 0.20 0.21
C SER A 294 12.66 -0.04 -1.21
N TYR A 295 13.92 -0.41 -1.28
CA TYR A 295 14.65 -0.74 -2.51
C TYR A 295 15.07 -2.22 -2.57
N ILE A 296 14.59 -3.02 -1.61
CA ILE A 296 14.85 -4.46 -1.56
C ILE A 296 14.00 -5.13 -2.64
N ARG A 297 14.64 -5.99 -3.46
CA ARG A 297 13.95 -6.69 -4.56
C ARG A 297 13.15 -7.90 -4.08
N THR A 298 13.70 -8.66 -3.13
CA THR A 298 13.13 -9.92 -2.64
C THR A 298 13.43 -10.14 -1.16
N ASN A 299 12.54 -10.87 -0.48
CA ASN A 299 12.74 -11.34 0.90
C ASN A 299 13.18 -12.80 0.95
N ALA A 300 13.71 -13.36 -0.15
CA ALA A 300 14.14 -14.76 -0.22
C ALA A 300 15.49 -14.97 0.47
N HIS A 301 15.57 -14.61 1.75
CA HIS A 301 16.72 -14.86 2.61
C HIS A 301 16.24 -15.39 3.96
N ALA A 302 17.08 -16.18 4.63
CA ALA A 302 16.81 -16.68 5.97
C ALA A 302 17.67 -15.91 6.98
N GLU A 303 17.05 -15.35 8.01
CA GLU A 303 17.77 -14.73 9.11
C GLU A 303 18.52 -15.80 9.90
N ASN A 304 19.84 -15.64 10.04
CA ASN A 304 20.65 -16.57 10.82
C ASN A 304 20.70 -16.13 12.28
N HIS A 305 20.03 -16.88 13.16
CA HIS A 305 20.03 -16.60 14.59
C HIS A 305 21.36 -17.05 15.22
N PRO A 306 21.99 -16.26 16.12
CA PRO A 306 23.30 -16.58 16.70
C PRO A 306 23.39 -17.94 17.39
N LEU A 307 22.32 -18.36 18.09
CA LEU A 307 22.25 -19.64 18.81
C LEU A 307 21.58 -20.77 18.00
N TYR A 308 20.37 -20.52 17.50
CA TYR A 308 19.53 -21.53 16.84
C TYR A 308 19.80 -21.74 15.35
N GLY A 309 20.65 -20.92 14.73
CA GLY A 309 20.95 -21.02 13.31
C GLY A 309 19.86 -20.43 12.40
N PRO A 310 19.76 -20.86 11.12
CA PRO A 310 18.87 -20.26 10.14
C PRO A 310 17.40 -20.46 10.52
N GLN A 311 16.65 -19.36 10.60
CA GLN A 311 15.24 -19.37 10.95
C GLN A 311 14.36 -19.65 9.73
N ALA A 312 13.28 -20.41 9.95
CA ALA A 312 12.31 -20.71 8.89
C ALA A 312 11.43 -19.51 8.54
N ASN A 313 11.03 -18.73 9.55
CA ASN A 313 10.21 -17.54 9.41
C ASN A 313 11.00 -16.29 9.85
N PRO A 314 10.73 -15.11 9.27
CA PRO A 314 11.34 -13.85 9.70
C PRO A 314 10.96 -13.50 11.15
N SER A 315 11.78 -12.67 11.80
CA SER A 315 11.51 -12.17 13.15
C SER A 315 10.13 -11.49 13.23
N PRO A 316 9.22 -11.92 14.11
CA PRO A 316 7.89 -11.33 14.22
C PRO A 316 7.94 -9.92 14.82
N VAL A 317 6.92 -9.13 14.50
CA VAL A 317 6.81 -7.72 14.86
C VAL A 317 5.62 -7.52 15.78
N LEU A 318 5.82 -6.73 16.84
CA LEU A 318 4.75 -6.38 17.76
C LEU A 318 3.85 -5.31 17.13
N ALA A 319 2.59 -5.65 16.94
CA ALA A 319 1.53 -4.78 16.42
C ALA A 319 0.56 -4.38 17.53
N ARG A 320 -0.04 -3.19 17.39
CA ARG A 320 -1.13 -2.73 18.26
C ARG A 320 -2.47 -2.95 17.57
N ILE A 321 -3.48 -3.37 18.32
CA ILE A 321 -4.85 -3.41 17.81
C ILE A 321 -5.43 -2.00 17.91
N MET A 322 -5.77 -1.41 16.76
CA MET A 322 -6.24 -0.02 16.66
C MET A 322 -7.76 0.05 16.69
N ILE A 323 -8.43 -0.83 15.93
CA ILE A 323 -9.88 -0.88 15.84
C ILE A 323 -10.30 -2.35 15.94
N PRO A 324 -11.14 -2.73 16.92
CA PRO A 324 -11.67 -4.08 17.02
C PRO A 324 -12.59 -4.38 15.84
N ARG A 325 -12.86 -5.66 15.59
CA ARG A 325 -13.71 -6.09 14.47
C ARG A 325 -15.12 -5.50 14.62
N GLN A 326 -15.66 -5.00 13.51
CA GLN A 326 -17.03 -4.50 13.46
C GLN A 326 -17.81 -5.24 12.38
N MET A 327 -18.70 -6.14 12.77
CA MET A 327 -19.54 -6.93 11.85
C MET A 327 -18.74 -7.51 10.67
N SER A 328 -18.87 -6.90 9.48
CA SER A 328 -18.21 -7.32 8.23
C SER A 328 -16.79 -6.74 8.06
N LYS A 329 -16.45 -5.65 8.75
CA LYS A 329 -15.13 -5.00 8.63
C LYS A 329 -14.10 -5.72 9.50
N PRO A 330 -12.95 -6.13 8.93
CA PRO A 330 -11.87 -6.73 9.71
C PRO A 330 -11.33 -5.74 10.75
N ALA A 331 -10.71 -6.28 11.80
CA ALA A 331 -10.01 -5.44 12.77
C ALA A 331 -8.79 -4.79 12.12
N LYS A 332 -8.39 -3.61 12.63
CA LYS A 332 -7.24 -2.85 12.12
C LYS A 332 -6.06 -2.96 13.08
N LEU A 333 -4.90 -3.27 12.52
CA LEU A 333 -3.62 -3.41 13.23
C LEU A 333 -2.70 -2.24 12.86
N GLY A 334 -2.00 -1.72 13.86
CA GLY A 334 -0.91 -0.76 13.71
C GLY A 334 0.43 -1.49 13.71
N VAL A 335 1.06 -1.61 12.55
CA VAL A 335 2.34 -2.30 12.33
C VAL A 335 3.37 -1.29 11.83
N ALA A 336 4.45 -1.09 12.58
CA ALA A 336 5.55 -0.20 12.20
C ALA A 336 5.15 1.26 11.83
N GLY A 337 3.99 1.74 12.30
CA GLY A 337 3.45 3.08 11.97
C GLY A 337 2.43 3.08 10.83
N PHE A 338 2.21 1.95 10.16
CA PHE A 338 1.18 1.76 9.14
C PHE A 338 -0.05 1.05 9.71
N ILE A 339 -1.20 1.28 9.08
CA ILE A 339 -2.47 0.63 9.42
C ILE A 339 -2.76 -0.46 8.39
N THR A 340 -3.02 -1.67 8.86
CA THR A 340 -3.34 -2.84 8.03
C THR A 340 -4.53 -3.62 8.59
N ASP A 341 -5.08 -4.51 7.77
CA ASP A 341 -6.11 -5.46 8.15
C ASP A 341 -5.52 -6.68 8.87
N THR A 342 -6.34 -7.34 9.68
CA THR A 342 -5.98 -8.65 10.25
C THR A 342 -5.79 -9.71 9.16
N PRO A 343 -4.96 -10.74 9.43
CA PRO A 343 -4.77 -11.86 8.52
C PRO A 343 -6.07 -12.55 8.11
N GLN A 344 -6.16 -12.91 6.84
CA GLN A 344 -7.27 -13.68 6.27
C GLN A 344 -7.02 -15.19 6.48
N GLY A 345 -8.09 -15.98 6.64
CA GLY A 345 -7.98 -17.44 6.80
C GLY A 345 -8.29 -17.94 8.22
N ASP A 346 -7.94 -19.19 8.52
CA ASP A 346 -8.11 -19.76 9.86
C ASP A 346 -6.92 -19.40 10.75
N SER A 347 -7.09 -18.34 11.54
CA SER A 347 -6.05 -17.77 12.38
C SER A 347 -6.59 -17.40 13.75
N ALA A 348 -5.70 -17.17 14.72
CA ALA A 348 -6.04 -16.67 16.06
C ALA A 348 -6.78 -15.32 16.03
N PHE A 349 -6.75 -14.63 14.89
CA PHE A 349 -7.43 -13.36 14.65
C PHE A 349 -8.88 -13.54 14.18
N ASN A 350 -9.30 -14.74 13.78
CA ASN A 350 -10.62 -15.01 13.20
C ASN A 350 -11.53 -15.85 14.11
N TYR A 351 -12.82 -15.49 14.14
CA TYR A 351 -13.83 -16.11 15.03
C TYR A 351 -14.09 -17.59 14.77
N ARG A 352 -13.75 -18.11 13.59
CA ARG A 352 -14.03 -19.50 13.18
C ARG A 352 -13.07 -20.54 13.79
N SER A 353 -12.02 -20.12 14.48
CA SER A 353 -11.04 -20.98 15.15
C SER A 353 -11.58 -21.80 16.33
N TYR A 354 -12.91 -21.84 16.55
CA TYR A 354 -13.57 -22.54 17.66
C TYR A 354 -13.28 -24.05 17.73
N ARG A 355 -12.85 -24.67 16.62
CA ARG A 355 -12.50 -26.10 16.59
C ARG A 355 -11.04 -26.40 16.96
N GLY A 356 -10.16 -25.39 17.02
CA GLY A 356 -8.71 -25.58 17.07
C GLY A 356 -8.02 -25.35 18.42
N GLY A 357 -8.73 -24.93 19.47
CA GLY A 357 -8.12 -24.73 20.80
C GLY A 357 -7.09 -23.59 20.91
N LYS A 358 -6.84 -22.84 19.83
CA LYS A 358 -5.90 -21.71 19.83
C LYS A 358 -6.39 -20.56 20.70
N ALA A 359 -5.48 -19.99 21.50
CA ALA A 359 -5.77 -18.84 22.33
C ALA A 359 -6.15 -17.63 21.46
N ARG A 360 -7.27 -16.98 21.80
CA ARG A 360 -7.71 -15.78 21.09
C ARG A 360 -6.84 -14.60 21.50
N VAL A 361 -6.48 -13.77 20.53
CA VAL A 361 -5.81 -12.51 20.81
C VAL A 361 -6.81 -11.54 21.43
N SER A 362 -6.49 -11.02 22.63
CA SER A 362 -7.33 -10.03 23.31
C SER A 362 -7.43 -8.73 22.50
N GLY A 363 -8.56 -8.02 22.60
CA GLY A 363 -8.78 -6.73 21.92
C GLY A 363 -9.26 -6.82 20.46
N ILE A 364 -9.22 -8.00 19.81
CA ILE A 364 -9.68 -8.14 18.41
C ILE A 364 -11.21 -8.09 18.32
N ALA A 365 -11.88 -8.84 19.18
CA ALA A 365 -13.33 -9.01 19.14
C ALA A 365 -14.07 -7.83 19.79
N THR A 366 -13.52 -7.34 20.89
CA THR A 366 -14.10 -6.30 21.71
C THR A 366 -12.96 -5.52 22.32
N PHE A 367 -13.14 -4.20 22.45
CA PHE A 367 -12.16 -3.35 23.12
C PHE A 367 -12.11 -3.70 24.61
N ASP A 368 -10.91 -3.93 25.12
CA ASP A 368 -10.66 -4.26 26.51
C ASP A 368 -9.96 -3.08 27.21
N PRO A 369 -10.65 -2.36 28.11
CA PRO A 369 -10.08 -1.21 28.81
C PRO A 369 -9.09 -1.60 29.92
N GLU A 370 -9.06 -2.86 30.37
CA GLU A 370 -8.21 -3.30 31.48
C GLU A 370 -6.74 -3.41 31.07
N ILE A 371 -6.48 -3.63 29.77
CA ILE A 371 -5.12 -3.78 29.24
C ILE A 371 -4.43 -2.41 29.14
N MET A 372 -3.50 -2.16 30.05
CA MET A 372 -2.71 -0.93 30.07
C MET A 372 -1.93 -0.73 28.78
N GLY A 373 -2.14 0.42 28.13
CA GLY A 373 -1.48 0.75 26.86
C GLY A 373 -2.07 0.05 25.63
N GLY A 374 -3.20 -0.64 25.80
CA GLY A 374 -3.98 -1.30 24.75
C GLY A 374 -3.42 -2.65 24.30
N SER A 375 -4.30 -3.48 23.73
CA SER A 375 -3.96 -4.83 23.27
C SER A 375 -2.90 -4.82 22.17
N LYS A 376 -1.90 -5.70 22.34
CA LYS A 376 -0.76 -5.87 21.43
C LYS A 376 -0.64 -7.35 21.07
N CYS A 377 -0.19 -7.63 19.86
CA CYS A 377 -0.01 -8.98 19.36
C CYS A 377 1.20 -9.05 18.44
N TYR A 378 1.86 -10.21 18.40
CA TYR A 378 2.91 -10.45 17.42
C TYR A 378 2.30 -10.87 16.09
N VAL A 379 2.84 -10.31 15.02
CA VAL A 379 2.41 -10.58 13.67
C VAL A 379 3.61 -10.68 12.73
N GLU A 380 3.41 -11.35 11.60
CA GLU A 380 4.43 -11.52 10.59
C GLU A 380 4.09 -10.70 9.34
N PRO A 381 4.85 -9.65 9.02
CA PRO A 381 4.67 -8.94 7.76
C PRO A 381 5.15 -9.80 6.58
N VAL A 382 4.31 -10.00 5.56
CA VAL A 382 4.60 -10.93 4.45
C VAL A 382 4.93 -10.20 3.16
N SER A 383 4.09 -9.25 2.77
CA SER A 383 4.26 -8.53 1.51
C SER A 383 3.74 -7.12 1.64
N ALA A 384 4.34 -6.19 0.92
CA ALA A 384 3.87 -4.81 0.85
C ALA A 384 3.68 -4.38 -0.61
N ASN A 385 2.65 -3.59 -0.87
CA ASN A 385 2.44 -2.94 -2.16
C ASN A 385 1.86 -1.53 -1.97
N ILE A 386 1.93 -0.71 -3.01
CA ILE A 386 1.37 0.63 -3.02
C ILE A 386 0.13 0.65 -3.91
N ASN A 387 -0.96 1.20 -3.39
CA ASN A 387 -2.20 1.34 -4.15
C ASN A 387 -2.16 2.56 -5.08
N SER A 388 -3.19 2.70 -5.93
CA SER A 388 -3.27 3.82 -6.87
C SER A 388 -3.21 5.19 -6.20
N ALA A 389 -3.78 5.33 -5.01
CA ALA A 389 -3.77 6.55 -4.20
C ALA A 389 -2.44 6.83 -3.47
N GLY A 390 -1.40 6.01 -3.64
CA GLY A 390 -0.10 6.18 -2.97
C GLY A 390 -0.08 5.75 -1.50
N LYS A 391 -1.07 4.98 -1.02
CA LYS A 391 -1.09 4.38 0.31
C LYS A 391 -0.42 3.00 0.27
N LEU A 392 0.37 2.71 1.30
CA LEU A 392 0.95 1.40 1.51
C LEU A 392 -0.13 0.42 2.00
N VAL A 393 -0.28 -0.70 1.31
CA VAL A 393 -1.07 -1.84 1.76
C VAL A 393 -0.09 -2.94 2.18
N LEU A 394 0.00 -3.14 3.49
CA LEU A 394 0.82 -4.17 4.11
C LEU A 394 -0.03 -5.43 4.29
N LYS A 395 0.42 -6.59 3.82
CA LYS A 395 -0.17 -7.88 4.14
C LYS A 395 0.56 -8.49 5.32
N VAL A 396 -0.20 -9.00 6.27
CA VAL A 396 0.30 -9.52 7.54
C VAL A 396 -0.35 -10.87 7.81
N ASP A 397 0.43 -11.82 8.28
CA ASP A 397 0.04 -13.17 8.70
C ASP A 397 0.24 -13.37 10.23
N GLU A 398 -0.30 -14.48 10.74
CA GLU A 398 -0.13 -14.89 12.16
C GLU A 398 1.32 -15.30 12.40
N ALA A 399 1.97 -14.69 13.40
CA ALA A 399 3.32 -15.06 13.76
C ALA A 399 3.36 -16.46 14.39
N SER A 400 4.31 -17.30 13.95
CA SER A 400 4.58 -18.61 14.57
C SER A 400 4.89 -18.46 16.06
N GLU A 401 4.35 -19.35 16.89
CA GLU A 401 4.59 -19.37 18.34
C GLU A 401 6.08 -19.51 18.67
N GLU A 402 6.81 -20.34 17.91
CA GLU A 402 8.26 -20.53 18.08
C GLU A 402 9.02 -19.22 17.81
N ALA A 403 8.70 -18.54 16.71
CA ALA A 403 9.32 -17.28 16.34
C ALA A 403 9.02 -16.18 17.37
N GLN A 404 7.82 -16.17 17.95
CA GLN A 404 7.46 -15.27 19.04
C GLN A 404 8.29 -15.54 20.30
N MET A 405 8.49 -16.81 20.64
CA MET A 405 9.28 -17.21 21.80
C MET A 405 10.75 -16.83 21.65
N ILE A 406 11.36 -17.13 20.50
CA ILE A 406 12.74 -16.72 20.18
C ILE A 406 12.89 -15.20 20.25
N LYS A 407 11.92 -14.45 19.71
CA LYS A 407 11.95 -12.98 19.79
C LYS A 407 11.85 -12.46 21.22
N LYS A 408 11.03 -13.09 22.07
CA LYS A 408 10.93 -12.74 23.50
C LYS A 408 12.24 -13.03 24.24
N GLU A 409 12.91 -14.13 23.91
CA GLU A 409 14.23 -14.47 24.47
C GLU A 409 15.29 -13.43 24.08
N LEU A 410 15.35 -13.02 22.81
CA LEU A 410 16.25 -11.95 22.36
C LEU A 410 16.04 -10.62 23.09
N ILE A 411 14.81 -10.34 23.55
CA ILE A 411 14.47 -9.12 24.30
C ILE A 411 14.73 -9.33 25.82
N GLY A 412 15.07 -10.54 26.27
CA GLY A 412 15.27 -10.88 27.67
C GLY A 412 13.95 -11.07 28.45
N LYS A 413 12.86 -11.38 27.76
CA LYS A 413 11.53 -11.62 28.37
C LYS A 413 11.20 -13.11 28.54
N ALA A 414 12.01 -14.00 28.00
CA ALA A 414 11.87 -15.44 28.13
C ALA A 414 13.27 -16.07 28.17
N GLU A 415 13.39 -17.25 28.79
CA GLU A 415 14.63 -18.03 28.84
C GLU A 415 14.35 -19.43 28.31
N ILE A 416 14.82 -19.73 27.09
CA ILE A 416 14.53 -20.99 26.41
C ILE A 416 15.79 -21.83 26.35
N TYR A 417 16.90 -21.23 25.94
CA TYR A 417 18.18 -21.89 25.82
C TYR A 417 18.72 -22.33 27.19
N ASN A 418 19.19 -23.59 27.30
CA ASN A 418 19.67 -24.22 28.54
C ASN A 418 18.63 -24.33 29.68
N ASN A 419 17.36 -24.08 29.43
CA ASN A 419 16.34 -24.24 30.46
C ASN A 419 16.11 -25.73 30.76
N LYS A 420 16.45 -26.17 31.98
CA LYS A 420 16.36 -27.58 32.40
C LYS A 420 14.91 -28.06 32.55
N ASN A 421 13.93 -27.16 32.53
CA ASN A 421 12.50 -27.47 32.57
C ASN A 421 11.77 -26.90 31.34
N PRO A 422 11.69 -27.65 30.23
CA PRO A 422 11.02 -27.18 29.00
C PRO A 422 9.51 -26.90 29.16
N ASN A 423 8.88 -27.36 30.25
CA ASN A 423 7.45 -27.21 30.49
C ASN A 423 7.05 -25.93 31.25
N ALA A 424 8.00 -25.09 31.68
CA ALA A 424 7.67 -23.92 32.52
C ALA A 424 7.01 -22.77 31.73
N HIS A 425 7.35 -22.59 30.45
CA HIS A 425 6.87 -21.45 29.65
C HIS A 425 5.50 -21.66 28.98
N ALA A 426 4.92 -22.85 29.08
CA ALA A 426 3.56 -23.11 28.60
C ALA A 426 2.45 -22.53 29.52
N LEU A 427 2.83 -21.90 30.64
CA LEU A 427 1.89 -21.44 31.67
C LEU A 427 1.74 -19.92 31.83
N GLU A 428 2.54 -19.10 31.12
CA GLU A 428 2.27 -17.65 31.01
C GLU A 428 1.42 -17.33 29.77
N SER A 429 0.29 -18.02 29.64
CA SER A 429 -0.88 -17.42 29.04
C SER A 429 -1.60 -16.64 30.14
N GLU A 430 -1.93 -15.37 29.90
CA GLU A 430 -2.74 -14.50 30.77
C GLU A 430 -3.90 -15.22 31.48
N PRO A 431 -4.31 -14.73 32.68
CA PRO A 431 -5.02 -15.55 33.67
C PRO A 431 -6.26 -16.22 33.10
N ARG A 432 -6.25 -17.57 33.12
CA ARG A 432 -7.42 -18.40 32.90
C ARG A 432 -8.45 -18.05 33.97
N THR A 433 -9.48 -17.27 33.61
CA THR A 433 -10.67 -17.13 34.44
C THR A 433 -11.36 -18.48 34.51
N HIS A 434 -11.28 -19.08 35.69
CA HIS A 434 -11.78 -20.41 35.99
C HIS A 434 -13.31 -20.36 36.03
N SER A 435 -13.99 -20.63 34.91
CA SER A 435 -15.41 -20.96 34.95
C SER A 435 -15.54 -22.43 35.33
N GLN A 436 -16.03 -22.67 36.56
CA GLN A 436 -16.36 -23.99 37.06
C GLN A 436 -17.33 -24.70 36.11
N ARG A 437 -16.88 -25.80 35.52
CA ARG A 437 -17.74 -26.80 34.90
C ARG A 437 -18.45 -27.58 36.00
N LEU A 438 -19.77 -27.36 36.14
CA LEU A 438 -20.66 -28.37 36.72
C LEU A 438 -21.14 -29.27 35.57
N GLY A 439 -20.58 -30.47 35.52
CA GLY A 439 -21.09 -31.56 34.68
C GLY A 439 -22.31 -32.21 35.31
N GLY A 440 -23.30 -32.54 34.49
CA GLY A 440 -24.47 -33.31 34.89
C GLY A 440 -25.33 -33.67 33.69
N TYR A 441 -25.08 -34.84 33.10
CA TYR A 441 -25.94 -35.49 32.12
C TYR A 441 -27.34 -35.77 32.69
N ARG A 442 -28.41 -35.54 31.92
CA ARG A 442 -29.41 -36.56 31.51
C ARG A 442 -30.62 -35.98 30.77
N SER A 443 -30.86 -36.55 29.58
CA SER A 443 -32.14 -36.92 28.93
C SER A 443 -33.42 -36.11 29.17
N SER A 444 -34.00 -35.61 28.07
CA SER A 444 -35.44 -35.29 27.93
C SER A 444 -36.32 -36.53 28.18
N PRO A 445 -37.57 -36.35 28.67
CA PRO A 445 -38.70 -36.37 27.74
C PRO A 445 -39.88 -35.43 28.08
N LEU A 446 -40.81 -35.36 27.11
CA LEU A 446 -42.07 -34.62 27.03
C LEU A 446 -43.00 -34.68 28.27
N GLY A 447 -43.78 -33.61 28.52
CA GLY A 447 -44.97 -33.69 29.38
C GLY A 447 -45.55 -32.35 29.83
N ARG A 448 -46.87 -32.19 29.71
CA ARG A 448 -47.70 -31.00 29.98
C ARG A 448 -47.99 -30.73 31.49
N ARG A 449 -48.38 -29.47 31.74
CA ARG A 449 -49.38 -28.91 32.70
C ARG A 449 -48.99 -28.55 34.15
N ASP A 450 -49.35 -27.29 34.44
CA ASP A 450 -49.94 -26.69 35.65
C ASP A 450 -49.15 -26.54 36.96
N GLY A 451 -49.16 -25.32 37.50
CA GLY A 451 -49.39 -25.08 38.93
C GLY A 451 -48.27 -24.42 39.75
N SER A 452 -48.33 -23.08 39.85
CA SER A 452 -48.19 -22.32 41.11
C SER A 452 -46.80 -22.09 41.77
N PRO A 453 -46.65 -21.02 42.60
CA PRO A 453 -45.43 -20.21 42.67
C PRO A 453 -44.69 -20.25 44.02
N LEU A 454 -43.60 -19.47 44.09
CA LEU A 454 -42.95 -18.82 45.26
C LEU A 454 -41.48 -19.22 45.49
N ILE A 455 -40.62 -18.21 45.53
CA ILE A 455 -39.76 -17.78 46.66
C ILE A 455 -38.50 -17.09 46.07
N ARG A 456 -38.52 -15.76 46.08
CA ARG A 456 -37.38 -14.89 45.75
C ARG A 456 -36.48 -14.77 46.98
N ARG A 457 -35.34 -15.47 47.00
CA ARG A 457 -34.26 -15.23 47.99
C ARG A 457 -33.29 -14.18 47.43
N GLN A 458 -33.04 -13.13 48.22
CA GLN A 458 -32.02 -12.12 47.92
C GLN A 458 -30.60 -12.62 48.21
N PRO A 459 -29.57 -12.14 47.48
CA PRO A 459 -28.17 -12.45 47.77
C PRO A 459 -27.57 -11.52 48.85
N LYS A 460 -26.77 -12.10 49.75
CA LYS A 460 -25.91 -11.38 50.71
C LYS A 460 -24.60 -10.95 50.04
N PRO A 461 -24.00 -9.80 50.41
CA PRO A 461 -22.74 -9.33 49.82
C PRO A 461 -21.52 -10.04 50.44
N GLY A 462 -20.65 -10.57 49.58
CA GLY A 462 -19.36 -11.16 49.93
C GLY A 462 -18.26 -10.09 50.02
N LYS A 463 -17.39 -10.27 51.03
CA LYS A 463 -16.35 -9.35 51.49
C LYS A 463 -15.25 -9.09 50.44
N VAL A 464 -14.81 -7.83 50.37
CA VAL A 464 -13.58 -7.38 49.71
C VAL A 464 -12.39 -7.87 50.53
N GLN A 465 -11.53 -8.70 49.91
CA GLN A 465 -10.18 -8.97 50.41
C GLN A 465 -9.18 -8.16 49.57
N THR A 466 -8.60 -7.16 50.21
CA THR A 466 -7.43 -6.42 49.76
C THR A 466 -6.20 -7.33 49.83
N GLY A 467 -5.63 -7.64 48.67
CA GLY A 467 -4.32 -8.29 48.55
C GLY A 467 -3.39 -7.40 47.75
N SER A 468 -2.54 -6.66 48.44
CA SER A 468 -1.44 -5.90 47.87
C SER A 468 -0.29 -6.84 47.49
N SER A 469 0.10 -6.88 46.22
CA SER A 469 1.44 -7.29 45.84
C SER A 469 1.89 -6.65 44.54
N GLN A 470 2.91 -5.79 44.68
CA GLN A 470 3.93 -5.46 43.69
C GLN A 470 3.54 -4.49 42.57
N SER A 471 3.53 -3.22 42.97
CA SER A 471 3.95 -2.08 42.17
C SER A 471 5.48 -2.01 42.09
N TYR A 472 6.07 -2.14 40.90
CA TYR A 472 7.28 -1.41 40.48
C TYR A 472 7.17 -1.30 38.95
N GLY A 473 7.08 -0.12 38.34
CA GLY A 473 7.81 1.10 38.68
C GLY A 473 9.10 1.07 37.89
N LEU A 474 9.03 1.68 36.71
CA LEU A 474 10.11 2.03 35.78
C LEU A 474 11.47 2.16 36.46
N ASP A 475 12.48 1.46 35.92
CA ASP A 475 13.85 1.94 35.91
C ASP A 475 14.50 1.64 34.56
N LYS A 476 15.50 2.47 34.28
CA LYS A 476 16.04 2.92 32.99
C LYS A 476 16.58 1.87 32.04
#